data_AF-A0A6C0B2C7-F1
#
_entry.id   AF-A0A6C0B2C7-F1
#
_cell.length_a   1.000
_cell.length_b   1.000
_cell.length_c   1.000
_cell.angle_alpha   90.00
_cell.angle_beta   90.00
_cell.angle_gamma   90.00
#
_symmetry.space_group_name_H-M   'P 1'
#
loop_
_entity.id
_entity.type
_entity.pdbx_description
1 polymer ?
#
loop_
_entity_poly.entity_id
_entity_poly.type
_entity_poly.pdbx_seq_one_letter_code
_entity_poly.pdbx_strand_id
1 'polypeptide(L)'
;MILHLLLFGVCGHTFLQLFFPNEYQDTMINISFYIILWYSHCEIYFKKIIQSPQMQAAQAIIDLYYKKNVHEIEIIKHNETILKTNKKNLSADDLLSYDIIIFSDLENNNESQKINKIVFSGLLEFPLYFNYNICNYNFIALMVTLNDNAFPIKLLNERENYYIVGNKLNSIFICYLLKNQHNIICNHIDCSYNITIFDHCANIINITEKDEVILEKNNYSVVQYQHLDALKT
;
A
#
# COMPACT_ATOMS: atom_id res chain seq x y z
N MET A 1 -34.47 21.12 13.39
CA MET A 1 -35.00 20.82 12.03
C MET A 1 -34.82 19.35 11.66
N ILE A 2 -33.59 18.82 11.58
CA ILE A 2 -33.32 17.42 11.22
C ILE A 2 -34.03 16.41 12.14
N LEU A 3 -33.99 16.64 13.46
CA LEU A 3 -34.63 15.75 14.44
C LEU A 3 -36.16 15.65 14.25
N HIS A 4 -36.81 16.76 13.90
CA HIS A 4 -38.26 16.78 13.69
C HIS A 4 -38.65 16.04 12.41
N LEU A 5 -37.80 16.13 11.38
CA LEU A 5 -37.99 15.44 10.11
C LEU A 5 -37.80 13.92 10.25
N LEU A 6 -36.81 13.50 11.05
CA LEU A 6 -36.62 12.09 11.44
C LEU A 6 -37.80 11.56 12.25
N LEU A 7 -38.27 12.33 13.24
CA LEU A 7 -39.41 11.94 14.07
C LEU A 7 -40.68 11.77 13.22
N PHE A 8 -40.93 12.70 12.29
CA PHE A 8 -42.06 12.62 11.36
C PHE A 8 -41.94 11.41 10.43
N GLY A 9 -40.72 11.10 9.95
CA GLY A 9 -40.45 9.91 9.15
C GLY A 9 -40.71 8.61 9.90
N VAL A 10 -40.27 8.52 11.17
CA VAL A 10 -40.49 7.33 12.01
C VAL A 10 -41.96 7.15 12.36
N CYS A 11 -42.66 8.22 12.71
CA CYS A 11 -44.11 8.19 12.97
C CYS A 11 -44.90 7.81 11.70
N GLY A 12 -44.52 8.34 10.54
CA GLY A 12 -45.13 7.98 9.25
C GLY A 12 -44.87 6.53 8.87
N HIS A 13 -43.65 6.03 9.08
CA HIS A 13 -43.28 4.63 8.87
C HIS A 13 -44.11 3.69 9.72
N THR A 14 -44.17 3.94 11.04
CA THR A 14 -44.95 3.11 11.97
C THR A 14 -46.44 3.17 11.69
N PHE A 15 -46.98 4.34 11.34
CA PHE A 15 -48.38 4.49 10.96
C PHE A 15 -48.72 3.68 9.70
N LEU A 16 -47.97 3.85 8.61
CA LEU A 16 -48.24 3.15 7.35
C LEU A 16 -48.08 1.64 7.47
N GLN A 17 -47.09 1.17 8.23
CA GLN A 17 -46.87 -0.24 8.48
C GLN A 17 -48.02 -0.89 9.27
N LEU A 18 -48.63 -0.17 10.22
CA LEU A 18 -49.71 -0.69 11.06
C LEU A 18 -51.07 -0.70 10.34
N PHE A 19 -51.38 0.33 9.56
CA PHE A 19 -52.70 0.50 8.97
C PHE A 19 -52.80 0.00 7.52
N PHE A 20 -51.69 -0.06 6.76
CA PHE A 20 -51.65 -0.41 5.33
C PHE A 20 -50.43 -1.27 4.97
N PRO A 21 -50.28 -2.47 5.56
CA PRO A 21 -49.04 -3.24 5.48
C PRO A 21 -48.65 -3.67 4.05
N ASN A 22 -49.64 -4.03 3.23
CA ASN A 22 -49.39 -4.50 1.86
C ASN A 22 -48.99 -3.33 0.95
N GLU A 23 -49.75 -2.24 0.98
CA GLU A 23 -49.48 -1.02 0.22
C GLU A 23 -48.16 -0.37 0.65
N TYR A 24 -47.84 -0.44 1.95
CA TYR A 24 -46.57 0.01 2.49
C TYR A 24 -45.39 -0.81 1.96
N GLN A 25 -45.52 -2.14 1.93
CA GLN A 25 -44.49 -3.03 1.38
C GLN A 25 -44.25 -2.75 -0.11
N ASP A 26 -45.31 -2.63 -0.92
CA ASP A 26 -45.20 -2.28 -2.34
C ASP A 26 -44.56 -0.91 -2.54
N THR A 27 -44.91 0.07 -1.70
CA THR A 27 -44.31 1.42 -1.73
C THR A 27 -42.82 1.39 -1.40
N MET A 28 -42.42 0.62 -0.38
CA MET A 28 -40.99 0.49 0.00
C MET A 28 -40.17 -0.20 -1.09
N ILE A 29 -40.72 -1.23 -1.73
CA ILE A 29 -40.10 -1.89 -2.88
C ILE A 29 -39.91 -0.88 -4.02
N ASN A 30 -40.95 -0.11 -4.37
CA ASN A 30 -40.86 0.90 -5.43
C ASN A 30 -39.84 2.00 -5.10
N ILE A 31 -39.83 2.52 -3.88
CA ILE A 31 -38.84 3.50 -3.42
C ILE A 31 -37.42 2.93 -3.54
N SER A 32 -37.21 1.67 -3.13
CA SER A 32 -35.89 1.04 -3.23
C SER A 32 -35.41 0.94 -4.68
N PHE A 33 -36.29 0.60 -5.62
CA PHE A 33 -35.98 0.59 -7.04
C PHE A 33 -35.60 1.97 -7.56
N TYR A 34 -36.35 3.02 -7.20
CA TYR A 34 -36.02 4.38 -7.60
C TYR A 34 -34.69 4.88 -7.02
N ILE A 35 -34.38 4.53 -5.76
CA ILE A 35 -33.09 4.87 -5.13
C ILE A 35 -31.94 4.19 -5.88
N ILE A 36 -32.07 2.90 -6.21
CA ILE A 36 -31.04 2.16 -6.95
C ILE A 36 -30.85 2.76 -8.34
N LEU A 37 -31.94 3.07 -9.05
CA LEU A 37 -31.89 3.71 -10.37
C LEU A 37 -31.21 5.08 -10.29
N TRP A 38 -31.57 5.89 -9.30
CA TRP A 38 -30.99 7.21 -9.11
C TRP A 38 -29.50 7.13 -8.79
N TYR A 39 -29.10 6.25 -7.88
CA TYR A 39 -27.69 5.97 -7.57
C TYR A 39 -26.91 5.56 -8.82
N SER A 40 -27.46 4.64 -9.62
CA SER A 40 -26.82 4.15 -10.85
C SER A 40 -26.65 5.28 -11.87
N HIS A 41 -27.64 6.16 -12.02
CA HIS A 41 -27.55 7.34 -12.88
C HIS A 41 -26.47 8.33 -12.41
N CYS A 42 -26.41 8.60 -11.10
CA CYS A 42 -25.36 9.43 -10.51
C CYS A 42 -23.98 8.81 -10.75
N GLU A 43 -23.80 7.51 -10.50
CA GLU A 43 -22.54 6.81 -10.71
C GLU A 43 -22.06 6.92 -12.17
N ILE A 44 -22.94 6.67 -13.14
CA ILE A 44 -22.62 6.80 -14.56
C ILE A 44 -22.25 8.24 -14.91
N TYR A 45 -22.97 9.22 -14.37
CA TYR A 45 -22.69 10.64 -14.61
C TYR A 45 -21.31 11.04 -14.03
N PHE A 46 -21.00 10.62 -12.81
CA PHE A 46 -19.68 10.85 -12.21
C PHE A 46 -18.55 10.18 -12.99
N LYS A 47 -18.74 8.92 -13.42
CA LYS A 47 -17.76 8.22 -14.26
C LYS A 47 -17.50 8.98 -15.57
N LYS A 48 -18.53 9.53 -16.20
CA LYS A 48 -18.38 10.36 -17.42
C LYS A 48 -17.62 11.67 -17.16
N ILE A 49 -17.86 12.32 -16.02
CA ILE A 49 -17.12 13.54 -15.64
C ILE A 49 -15.64 13.22 -15.44
N ILE A 50 -15.33 12.14 -14.70
CA ILE A 50 -13.94 11.71 -14.45
C ILE A 50 -13.25 11.34 -15.76
N GLN A 51 -13.96 10.68 -16.68
CA GLN A 51 -13.44 10.34 -18.01
C GLN A 51 -13.46 11.50 -19.01
N SER A 52 -13.89 12.70 -18.61
CA SER A 52 -13.91 13.85 -19.52
C SER A 52 -12.49 14.28 -19.89
N PRO A 53 -12.27 14.83 -21.11
CA PRO A 53 -10.94 15.26 -21.56
C PRO A 53 -10.31 16.31 -20.64
N GLN A 54 -11.13 17.15 -20.03
CA GLN A 54 -10.68 18.20 -19.11
C GLN A 54 -10.15 17.61 -17.79
N MET A 55 -10.83 16.60 -17.24
CA MET A 55 -10.35 15.91 -16.03
C MET A 55 -9.10 15.07 -16.31
N GLN A 56 -9.03 14.41 -17.47
CA GLN A 56 -7.82 13.71 -17.90
C GLN A 56 -6.62 14.66 -18.06
N ALA A 57 -6.84 15.86 -18.63
CA ALA A 57 -5.79 16.87 -18.75
C ALA A 57 -5.35 17.42 -17.38
N ALA A 58 -6.29 17.67 -16.47
CA ALA A 58 -5.97 18.08 -15.10
C ALA A 58 -5.15 17.00 -14.38
N GLN A 59 -5.53 15.73 -14.56
CA GLN A 59 -4.81 14.59 -14.00
C GLN A 59 -3.39 14.48 -14.58
N ALA A 60 -3.24 14.63 -15.90
CA ALA A 60 -1.93 14.66 -16.55
C ALA A 60 -1.04 15.81 -16.06
N ILE A 61 -1.59 17.00 -15.80
CA ILE A 61 -0.84 18.13 -15.23
C ILE A 61 -0.39 17.82 -13.80
N ILE A 62 -1.28 17.23 -12.99
CA ILE A 62 -0.96 16.77 -11.64
C ILE A 62 0.16 15.72 -11.72
N ASP A 63 0.06 14.75 -12.63
CA ASP A 63 1.06 13.70 -12.83
C ASP A 63 2.41 14.27 -13.28
N LEU A 64 2.42 15.27 -14.17
CA LEU A 64 3.64 15.99 -14.58
C LEU A 64 4.29 16.75 -13.42
N TYR A 65 3.47 17.41 -12.58
CA TYR A 65 3.97 18.09 -11.38
C TYR A 65 4.58 17.09 -10.38
N TYR A 66 3.91 15.95 -10.17
CA TYR A 66 4.47 14.87 -9.37
C TYR A 66 5.79 14.37 -9.97
N LYS A 67 5.82 14.04 -11.26
CA LYS A 67 7.01 13.52 -11.97
C LYS A 67 8.24 14.42 -11.83
N LYS A 68 8.06 15.74 -11.79
CA LYS A 68 9.15 16.72 -11.63
C LYS A 68 9.72 16.77 -10.19
N ASN A 69 8.93 16.38 -9.20
CA ASN A 69 9.30 16.38 -7.78
C ASN A 69 9.48 14.97 -7.21
N VAL A 70 9.44 13.91 -8.03
CA VAL A 70 9.69 12.56 -7.54
C VAL A 70 11.19 12.40 -7.31
N HIS A 71 11.51 11.98 -6.10
CA HIS A 71 12.85 11.57 -5.74
C HIS A 71 13.02 10.08 -6.04
N GLU A 72 14.06 9.73 -6.79
CA GLU A 72 14.36 8.35 -7.16
C GLU A 72 14.82 7.54 -5.95
N ILE A 73 15.52 8.17 -5.00
CA ILE A 73 16.19 7.51 -3.89
C ILE A 73 15.62 8.04 -2.57
N GLU A 74 15.16 7.12 -1.73
CA GLU A 74 14.82 7.38 -0.33
C GLU A 74 15.83 6.66 0.57
N ILE A 75 16.54 7.41 1.40
CA ILE A 75 17.46 6.86 2.41
C ILE A 75 16.75 6.83 3.75
N ILE A 76 16.67 5.65 4.34
CA ILE A 76 15.92 5.39 5.57
C ILE A 76 16.87 5.01 6.69
N LYS A 77 16.64 5.62 7.85
CA LYS A 77 17.32 5.29 9.10
C LYS A 77 16.36 5.47 10.27
N HIS A 78 16.38 4.56 11.23
CA HIS A 78 15.46 4.55 12.36
C HIS A 78 13.99 4.68 11.92
N ASN A 79 13.62 4.03 10.81
CA ASN A 79 12.28 4.10 10.21
C ASN A 79 11.84 5.51 9.81
N GLU A 80 12.77 6.42 9.56
CA GLU A 80 12.54 7.75 9.03
C GLU A 80 13.31 7.96 7.73
N THR A 81 12.66 8.61 6.78
CA THR A 81 13.35 9.05 5.57
C THR A 81 14.21 10.27 5.92
N ILE A 82 15.52 10.08 5.98
CA ILE A 82 16.48 11.16 6.24
C ILE A 82 16.63 12.02 4.98
N LEU A 83 16.78 11.36 3.83
CA LEU A 83 17.11 12.01 2.58
C LEU A 83 16.22 11.47 1.46
N LYS A 84 15.71 12.39 0.65
CA LYS A 84 15.10 12.10 -0.64
C LYS A 84 15.90 12.80 -1.71
N THR A 85 16.48 12.03 -2.64
CA THR A 85 17.37 12.58 -3.67
C THR A 85 17.21 11.81 -4.99
N ASN A 86 17.90 12.29 -6.02
CA ASN A 86 17.98 11.63 -7.33
C ASN A 86 19.39 11.08 -7.52
N LYS A 87 19.58 10.09 -8.42
CA LYS A 87 20.90 9.49 -8.70
C LYS A 87 21.99 10.54 -8.94
N LYS A 88 21.65 11.64 -9.62
CA LYS A 88 22.57 12.73 -10.00
C LYS A 88 23.09 13.56 -8.82
N ASN A 89 22.34 13.57 -7.71
CA ASN A 89 22.61 14.42 -6.55
C ASN A 89 23.05 13.59 -5.33
N LEU A 90 23.28 12.29 -5.49
CA LEU A 90 23.72 11.41 -4.42
C LEU A 90 25.22 11.62 -4.18
N SER A 91 25.60 12.08 -2.99
CA SER A 91 27.00 12.12 -2.58
C SER A 91 27.41 10.82 -1.89
N ALA A 92 28.69 10.46 -1.94
CA ALA A 92 29.20 9.27 -1.24
C ALA A 92 29.04 9.38 0.28
N ASP A 93 29.05 10.62 0.82
CA ASP A 93 28.92 10.90 2.24
C ASP A 93 27.50 10.61 2.76
N ASP A 94 26.47 10.76 1.90
CA ASP A 94 25.07 10.44 2.24
C ASP A 94 24.84 8.94 2.48
N LEU A 95 25.76 8.09 2.02
CA LEU A 95 25.68 6.63 2.12
C LEU A 95 26.30 6.07 3.40
N LEU A 96 26.89 6.91 4.26
CA LEU A 96 27.72 6.43 5.37
C LEU A 96 26.95 5.96 6.62
N SER A 97 25.60 6.01 6.66
CA SER A 97 24.84 5.40 7.77
C SER A 97 23.34 5.24 7.50
N TYR A 98 22.96 4.30 6.64
CA TYR A 98 21.57 3.96 6.37
C TYR A 98 21.22 2.56 6.87
N ASP A 99 19.95 2.35 7.19
CA ASP A 99 19.41 1.02 7.49
C ASP A 99 18.93 0.36 6.20
N ILE A 100 18.19 1.14 5.38
CA ILE A 100 17.67 0.73 4.08
C ILE A 100 17.76 1.90 3.09
N ILE A 101 18.05 1.59 1.83
CA ILE A 101 17.82 2.49 0.69
C ILE A 101 16.71 1.92 -0.18
N ILE A 102 15.74 2.76 -0.55
CA ILE A 102 14.71 2.41 -1.52
C ILE A 102 14.95 3.21 -2.78
N PHE A 103 15.21 2.49 -3.86
CA PHE A 103 15.32 3.06 -5.20
C PHE A 103 14.01 2.89 -5.96
N SER A 104 13.57 3.95 -6.63
CA SER A 104 12.37 4.05 -7.44
C SER A 104 12.77 4.14 -8.91
N ASP A 105 12.46 3.13 -9.71
CA ASP A 105 12.73 3.18 -11.16
C ASP A 105 11.70 4.05 -11.87
N LEU A 106 12.09 5.30 -12.12
CA LEU A 106 11.31 6.27 -12.88
C LEU A 106 11.65 6.26 -14.38
N GLU A 107 12.76 5.64 -14.77
CA GLU A 107 13.30 5.72 -16.14
C GLU A 107 12.58 4.73 -17.07
N ASN A 108 12.25 3.52 -16.59
CA ASN A 108 11.49 2.54 -17.37
C ASN A 108 9.98 2.65 -17.25
N ASN A 109 9.48 3.63 -16.50
CA ASN A 109 8.08 3.72 -16.19
C ASN A 109 7.32 4.49 -17.29
N ASN A 110 6.78 3.74 -18.26
CA ASN A 110 5.75 4.27 -19.16
C ASN A 110 4.57 4.76 -18.31
N GLU A 111 3.87 5.82 -18.75
CA GLU A 111 2.88 6.59 -17.96
C GLU A 111 1.71 5.77 -17.36
N SER A 112 1.58 4.48 -17.70
CA SER A 112 0.58 3.54 -17.18
C SER A 112 1.14 2.43 -16.27
N GLN A 113 2.45 2.36 -16.03
CA GLN A 113 3.08 1.32 -15.22
C GLN A 113 3.39 1.81 -13.80
N LYS A 114 3.31 0.86 -12.84
CA LYS A 114 3.62 1.09 -11.43
C LYS A 114 5.12 1.24 -11.26
N ILE A 115 5.55 2.12 -10.35
CA ILE A 115 6.97 2.37 -10.08
C ILE A 115 7.55 1.15 -9.37
N ASN A 116 8.53 0.51 -10.01
CA ASN A 116 9.28 -0.57 -9.39
C ASN A 116 10.20 -0.02 -8.30
N LYS A 117 10.13 -0.62 -7.11
CA LYS A 117 10.85 -0.22 -5.90
C LYS A 117 11.85 -1.31 -5.53
N ILE A 118 13.12 -0.95 -5.55
CA ILE A 118 14.23 -1.84 -5.22
C ILE A 118 14.75 -1.49 -3.83
N VAL A 119 14.86 -2.48 -2.97
CA VAL A 119 15.19 -2.32 -1.55
C VAL A 119 16.60 -2.85 -1.32
N PHE A 120 17.51 -1.97 -0.93
CA PHE A 120 18.85 -2.32 -0.53
C PHE A 120 18.94 -2.29 0.99
N SER A 121 19.27 -3.43 1.58
CA SER A 121 19.51 -3.59 3.01
C SER A 121 20.97 -3.99 3.24
N GLY A 122 21.70 -3.21 4.03
CA GLY A 122 23.11 -3.45 4.37
C GLY A 122 24.08 -2.44 3.76
N LEU A 123 25.20 -2.23 4.46
CA LEU A 123 26.17 -1.15 4.21
C LEU A 123 27.02 -1.29 2.94
N LEU A 124 27.09 -2.47 2.33
CA LEU A 124 28.25 -2.80 1.51
C LEU A 124 28.15 -2.41 0.03
N GLU A 125 26.99 -2.43 -0.63
CA GLU A 125 26.95 -2.12 -2.07
C GLU A 125 25.60 -1.51 -2.48
N PHE A 126 25.52 -0.18 -2.53
CA PHE A 126 24.50 0.50 -3.35
C PHE A 126 25.05 0.64 -4.77
N PRO A 127 24.65 -0.20 -5.72
CA PRO A 127 25.08 -0.04 -7.10
C PRO A 127 24.39 1.20 -7.71
N LEU A 128 25.19 2.18 -8.17
CA LEU A 128 24.67 3.33 -8.93
C LEU A 128 23.98 2.90 -10.25
N TYR A 129 24.37 1.74 -10.77
CA TYR A 129 23.78 1.10 -11.93
C TYR A 129 23.44 -0.33 -11.58
N PHE A 130 22.16 -0.68 -11.65
CA PHE A 130 21.73 -2.03 -11.43
C PHE A 130 20.62 -2.42 -12.40
N ASN A 131 20.74 -3.65 -12.89
CA ASN A 131 19.70 -4.30 -13.66
C ASN A 131 18.92 -5.19 -12.70
N TYR A 132 17.60 -5.11 -12.73
CA TYR A 132 16.73 -5.91 -11.87
C TYR A 132 15.75 -6.71 -12.72
N ASN A 133 15.31 -7.83 -12.18
CA ASN A 133 14.23 -8.61 -12.76
C ASN A 133 12.98 -8.43 -11.90
N ILE A 134 11.82 -8.36 -12.55
CA ILE A 134 10.53 -8.40 -11.85
C ILE A 134 10.32 -9.84 -11.33
N CYS A 135 9.81 -9.94 -10.11
CA CYS A 135 9.36 -11.19 -9.53
C CYS A 135 8.00 -11.55 -10.13
N ASN A 136 7.89 -12.73 -10.74
CA ASN A 136 6.63 -13.24 -11.30
C ASN A 136 5.72 -13.84 -10.21
N TYR A 137 6.23 -13.96 -9.00
CA TYR A 137 5.54 -14.51 -7.85
C TYR A 137 4.87 -13.39 -7.06
N ASN A 138 3.60 -13.57 -6.70
CA ASN A 138 2.86 -12.65 -5.84
C ASN A 138 2.22 -13.40 -4.67
N PHE A 139 2.29 -12.82 -3.47
CA PHE A 139 1.50 -13.31 -2.34
C PHE A 139 0.02 -12.97 -2.55
N ILE A 140 -0.87 -13.87 -2.14
CA ILE A 140 -2.31 -13.59 -2.04
C ILE A 140 -2.53 -12.52 -0.97
N ALA A 141 -1.88 -12.66 0.17
CA ALA A 141 -1.91 -11.69 1.25
C ALA A 141 -0.67 -11.80 2.14
N LEU A 142 -0.27 -10.67 2.72
CA LEU A 142 0.76 -10.58 3.74
C LEU A 142 0.20 -9.76 4.91
N MET A 143 0.10 -10.37 6.08
CA MET A 143 -0.47 -9.76 7.28
C MET A 143 0.59 -9.69 8.36
N VAL A 144 0.80 -8.51 8.95
CA VAL A 144 1.69 -8.36 10.10
C VAL A 144 0.83 -8.24 11.35
N THR A 145 1.06 -9.08 12.34
CA THR A 145 0.38 -9.03 13.63
C THR A 145 1.31 -8.43 14.67
N LEU A 146 0.88 -7.31 15.26
CA LEU A 146 1.58 -6.58 16.30
C LEU A 146 0.60 -6.20 17.41
N ASN A 147 0.90 -6.55 18.67
CA ASN A 147 0.05 -6.27 19.84
C ASN A 147 -1.43 -6.67 19.60
N ASP A 148 -1.65 -7.92 19.16
CA ASP A 148 -2.96 -8.51 18.84
C ASP A 148 -3.75 -7.86 17.69
N ASN A 149 -3.17 -6.85 17.02
CA ASN A 149 -3.77 -6.21 15.86
C ASN A 149 -3.11 -6.72 14.57
N ALA A 150 -3.92 -6.98 13.54
CA ALA A 150 -3.45 -7.46 12.24
C ALA A 150 -3.49 -6.36 11.19
N PHE A 151 -2.35 -6.14 10.52
CA PHE A 151 -2.15 -5.08 9.55
C PHE A 151 -1.82 -5.68 8.17
N PRO A 152 -2.70 -5.48 7.16
CA PRO A 152 -2.42 -5.96 5.81
C PRO A 152 -1.32 -5.13 5.15
N ILE A 153 -0.25 -5.78 4.69
CA ILE A 153 0.85 -5.13 4.00
C ILE A 153 0.72 -5.39 2.49
N LYS A 154 0.79 -4.31 1.71
CA LYS A 154 0.73 -4.38 0.25
C LYS A 154 2.11 -4.14 -0.34
N LEU A 155 2.71 -5.18 -0.93
CA LEU A 155 3.93 -5.06 -1.74
C LEU A 155 3.64 -4.58 -3.17
N LEU A 156 2.39 -4.63 -3.61
CA LEU A 156 1.93 -4.08 -4.88
C LEU A 156 0.69 -3.23 -4.62
N ASN A 157 0.75 -1.95 -4.95
CA ASN A 157 -0.38 -1.04 -4.86
C ASN A 157 -0.61 -0.34 -6.21
N GLU A 158 -1.39 0.75 -6.25
CA GLU A 158 -1.69 1.48 -7.48
C GLU A 158 -0.48 2.25 -8.04
N ARG A 159 0.50 2.56 -7.19
CA ARG A 159 1.64 3.42 -7.50
C ARG A 159 2.98 2.68 -7.51
N GLU A 160 3.13 1.67 -6.65
CA GLU A 160 4.40 1.06 -6.30
C GLU A 160 4.34 -0.46 -6.45
N ASN A 161 5.46 -1.03 -6.88
CA ASN A 161 5.70 -2.46 -6.99
C ASN A 161 7.02 -2.85 -6.31
N TYR A 162 6.93 -3.57 -5.19
CA TYR A 162 8.06 -4.14 -4.46
C TYR A 162 8.35 -5.60 -4.83
N TYR A 163 7.60 -6.21 -5.76
CA TYR A 163 7.88 -7.55 -6.28
C TYR A 163 9.05 -7.54 -7.27
N ILE A 164 10.25 -7.34 -6.73
CA ILE A 164 11.51 -7.30 -7.48
C ILE A 164 12.41 -8.43 -6.95
N VAL A 165 13.05 -9.15 -7.87
CA VAL A 165 13.97 -10.22 -7.52
C VAL A 165 15.13 -9.67 -6.70
N GLY A 166 15.39 -10.28 -5.55
CA GLY A 166 16.43 -9.88 -4.60
C GLY A 166 15.95 -8.90 -3.52
N ASN A 167 14.75 -8.33 -3.63
CA ASN A 167 14.17 -7.58 -2.53
C ASN A 167 13.97 -8.50 -1.32
N LYS A 168 14.32 -7.98 -0.15
CA LYS A 168 14.25 -8.72 1.10
C LYS A 168 13.25 -8.07 2.05
N LEU A 169 12.33 -8.88 2.58
CA LEU A 169 11.36 -8.47 3.59
C LEU A 169 11.90 -8.87 4.96
N ASN A 170 12.74 -8.01 5.53
CA ASN A 170 13.26 -8.13 6.89
C ASN A 170 12.53 -7.17 7.83
N SER A 171 12.88 -7.23 9.13
CA SER A 171 12.25 -6.39 10.15
C SER A 171 12.34 -4.90 9.89
N ILE A 172 13.47 -4.41 9.38
CA ILE A 172 13.65 -3.00 9.05
C ILE A 172 12.66 -2.58 7.95
N PHE A 173 12.55 -3.39 6.89
CA PHE A 173 11.64 -3.07 5.78
C PHE A 173 10.17 -3.19 6.19
N ILE A 174 9.82 -4.17 7.03
CA ILE A 174 8.47 -4.33 7.56
C ILE A 174 8.08 -3.14 8.45
N CYS A 175 8.97 -2.66 9.31
CA CYS A 175 8.73 -1.45 10.09
C CYS A 175 8.51 -0.21 9.21
N TYR A 176 9.28 -0.08 8.13
CA TYR A 176 9.08 0.99 7.13
C TYR A 176 7.68 0.91 6.49
N LEU A 177 7.25 -0.28 6.06
CA LEU A 177 5.93 -0.47 5.44
C LEU A 177 4.78 -0.22 6.43
N LEU A 178 4.91 -0.64 7.68
CA LEU A 178 3.93 -0.38 8.74
C LEU A 178 3.74 1.13 8.97
N LYS A 179 4.84 1.88 9.01
CA LYS A 179 4.78 3.35 9.12
C LYS A 179 4.11 3.98 7.92
N ASN A 180 4.52 3.60 6.71
CA ASN A 180 4.03 4.26 5.49
C ASN A 180 2.59 3.89 5.12
N GLN A 181 2.15 2.66 5.39
CA GLN A 181 0.81 2.20 5.01
C GLN A 181 -0.22 2.36 6.12
N HIS A 182 0.20 2.31 7.39
CA HIS A 182 -0.71 2.29 8.55
C HIS A 182 -0.39 3.35 9.61
N ASN A 183 0.64 4.18 9.41
CA ASN A 183 1.10 5.19 10.38
C ASN A 183 1.52 4.58 11.74
N ILE A 184 2.07 3.36 11.71
CA ILE A 184 2.52 2.64 12.92
C ILE A 184 4.03 2.79 13.05
N ILE A 185 4.46 3.38 14.16
CA ILE A 185 5.88 3.53 14.49
C ILE A 185 6.28 2.36 15.38
N CYS A 186 7.24 1.57 14.91
CA CYS A 186 7.85 0.47 15.65
C CYS A 186 9.37 0.55 15.47
N ASN A 187 10.14 0.03 16.43
CA ASN A 187 11.60 -0.07 16.32
C ASN A 187 11.96 -1.49 15.91
N HIS A 188 12.73 -1.70 14.84
CA HIS A 188 13.08 -3.04 14.37
C HIS A 188 13.90 -3.86 15.39
N ILE A 189 14.52 -3.19 16.37
CA ILE A 189 15.30 -3.83 17.45
C ILE A 189 14.39 -4.44 18.52
N ASP A 190 13.31 -3.74 18.89
CA ASP A 190 12.47 -4.08 20.04
C ASP A 190 11.07 -4.60 19.65
N CYS A 191 10.72 -4.51 18.38
CA CYS A 191 9.41 -4.89 17.88
C CYS A 191 9.33 -6.40 17.63
N SER A 192 8.56 -7.10 18.47
CA SER A 192 8.16 -8.48 18.19
C SER A 192 6.86 -8.48 17.39
N TYR A 193 6.87 -9.18 16.27
CA TYR A 193 5.70 -9.30 15.40
C TYR A 193 5.70 -10.66 14.71
N ASN A 194 4.53 -11.10 14.29
CA ASN A 194 4.38 -12.25 13.42
C ASN A 194 3.93 -11.80 12.04
N ILE A 195 4.40 -12.46 10.99
CA ILE A 195 3.91 -12.28 9.63
C ILE A 195 3.22 -13.56 9.20
N THR A 196 1.95 -13.45 8.81
CA THR A 196 1.21 -14.51 8.13
C THR A 196 1.19 -14.22 6.64
N ILE A 197 1.79 -15.12 5.86
CA ILE A 197 1.87 -15.08 4.40
C ILE A 197 0.89 -16.11 3.84
N PHE A 198 0.00 -15.64 2.98
CA PHE A 198 -0.84 -16.47 2.13
C PHE A 198 -0.20 -16.51 0.75
N ASP A 199 0.39 -17.66 0.43
CA ASP A 199 1.20 -17.87 -0.76
C ASP A 199 0.29 -18.14 -1.99
N HIS A 200 0.83 -18.11 -3.21
CA HIS A 200 0.03 -18.34 -4.44
C HIS A 200 -0.59 -19.75 -4.54
N CYS A 201 -0.05 -20.72 -3.81
CA CYS A 201 -0.54 -22.09 -3.70
C CYS A 201 -1.57 -22.25 -2.56
N ALA A 202 -2.00 -21.15 -1.93
CA ALA A 202 -2.86 -21.11 -0.75
C ALA A 202 -2.26 -21.79 0.50
N ASN A 203 -0.94 -21.94 0.56
CA ASN A 203 -0.25 -22.29 1.79
C ASN A 203 -0.21 -21.09 2.73
N ILE A 204 -0.30 -21.36 4.03
CA ILE A 204 -0.19 -20.36 5.09
C ILE A 204 1.15 -20.56 5.76
N ILE A 205 2.01 -19.55 5.70
CA ILE A 205 3.30 -19.54 6.39
C ILE A 205 3.27 -18.46 7.46
N ASN A 206 3.66 -18.82 8.68
CA ASN A 206 3.88 -17.90 9.77
C ASN A 206 5.37 -17.76 10.01
N ILE A 207 5.87 -16.53 9.96
CA ILE A 207 7.26 -16.18 10.26
C ILE A 207 7.30 -15.07 11.31
N THR A 208 8.46 -14.84 11.90
CA THR A 208 8.66 -13.88 13.00
C THR A 208 9.56 -12.72 12.58
N GLU A 209 9.81 -11.77 13.49
CA GLU A 209 10.78 -10.69 13.26
C GLU A 209 12.22 -11.19 13.03
N LYS A 210 12.50 -12.46 13.33
CA LYS A 210 13.82 -13.11 13.19
C LYS A 210 14.02 -13.76 11.83
N ASP A 211 13.02 -13.68 10.95
CA ASP A 211 13.04 -14.27 9.62
C ASP A 211 13.06 -13.16 8.56
N GLU A 212 13.66 -13.47 7.41
CA GLU A 212 13.70 -12.62 6.23
C GLU A 212 13.16 -13.38 5.04
N VAL A 213 12.24 -12.76 4.30
CA VAL A 213 11.72 -13.31 3.04
C VAL A 213 12.48 -12.71 1.88
N ILE A 214 13.12 -13.54 1.07
CA ILE A 214 13.84 -13.13 -0.14
C ILE A 214 12.97 -13.44 -1.35
N LEU A 215 12.66 -12.42 -2.15
CA LEU A 215 11.91 -12.60 -3.39
C LEU A 215 12.81 -13.13 -4.51
N GLU A 216 12.41 -14.24 -5.10
CA GLU A 216 13.09 -14.87 -6.24
C GLU A 216 12.26 -14.69 -7.51
N LYS A 217 12.79 -15.08 -8.68
CA LYS A 217 12.08 -14.85 -9.96
C LYS A 217 10.68 -15.46 -10.01
N ASN A 218 10.52 -16.67 -9.49
CA ASN A 218 9.27 -17.44 -9.55
C ASN A 218 8.86 -18.03 -8.19
N ASN A 219 9.51 -17.63 -7.10
CA ASN A 219 9.23 -18.13 -5.75
C ASN A 219 9.73 -17.14 -4.69
N TYR A 220 9.73 -17.55 -3.43
CA TYR A 220 10.41 -16.88 -2.33
C TYR A 220 11.13 -17.91 -1.48
N SER A 221 12.17 -17.46 -0.77
CA SER A 221 12.83 -18.22 0.28
C SER A 221 12.69 -17.50 1.61
N VAL A 222 12.59 -18.29 2.70
CA VAL A 222 12.60 -17.77 4.07
C VAL A 222 13.92 -18.19 4.69
N VAL A 223 14.68 -17.22 5.17
CA VAL A 223 15.96 -17.44 5.86
C VAL A 223 15.94 -16.72 7.20
N GLN A 224 16.82 -17.14 8.12
CA GLN A 224 16.95 -16.42 9.38
C GLN A 224 17.59 -15.05 9.12
N TYR A 225 16.95 -13.99 9.59
CA TYR A 225 17.47 -12.64 9.53
C TYR A 225 18.63 -12.49 10.51
N GLN A 226 19.84 -12.36 9.98
CA GLN A 226 21.02 -12.05 10.77
C GLN A 226 21.19 -10.54 10.80
N HIS A 227 20.73 -9.91 11.87
CA HIS A 227 21.09 -8.52 12.15
C HIS A 227 22.62 -8.48 12.29
N LEU A 228 23.30 -7.75 11.40
CA LEU A 228 24.74 -7.57 11.50
C LEU A 228 25.06 -6.82 12.79
N ASP A 229 25.31 -7.54 13.88
CA ASP A 229 26.00 -7.06 15.09
C ASP A 229 27.50 -6.81 14.82
N ALA A 230 27.89 -6.55 13.56
CA ALA A 230 29.27 -6.40 13.12
C ALA A 230 29.85 -4.99 13.37
N LEU A 231 29.44 -4.31 14.44
CA LEU A 231 30.09 -3.08 14.93
C LEU A 231 30.24 -3.06 16.46
N LYS A 232 30.35 -4.24 17.09
CA LYS A 232 30.92 -4.38 18.44
C LYS A 232 32.05 -5.42 18.48
N THR A 233 33.10 -5.17 17.71
CA THR A 233 34.47 -5.64 18.00
C THR A 233 35.46 -4.66 17.41
#